data_AF-A0A2G6ASK6-F1
#
_entry.id   AF-A0A2G6ASK6-F1
#
_cell.length_a   1.000
_cell.length_b   1.000
_cell.length_c   1.000
_cell.angle_alpha   90.00
_cell.angle_beta   90.00
_cell.angle_gamma   90.00
#
_symmetry.space_group_name_H-M   'P 1'
#
loop_
_entity.id
_entity.type
_entity.pdbx_description
1 polymer ?
#
loop_
_entity_poly.entity_id
_entity_poly.type
_entity_poly.pdbx_seq_one_letter_code
_entity_poly.pdbx_strand_id
1 'polypeptide(L)'
;MTTWNLTQMQRHLLICNGDTCMGAGAEDVTQQIRDEIRSNRLDEHIHTSRTRCNGRCRDKCVVIDYPKGTWYSVQQEETARAIVHETVEEKSIIYSMERSERKRGETRFKGINKYRKTRGPVKKAVLFVGHGSRLETGNEEVRQFIKQMREHIDSSLLVETCFLEFASPNIEDGIQLCIEKGAGEVHVIPIILLHAGHSKLHIPAEIEHAREQFPDIRFTYGQTIGVHDEVIEILTTRLTEIKFDMNQKNEDTAILFIGRGSSDPDAKDDFYKISRLLQDKVNVPIIENAFMGVATPTIQDGMERCIELGAKKVIMLPYFLFTGILMERMNKMAEQFRQDYPQTKIEIAKYFGYHPKLRTILLERMNQALDGTSTGMQDLENFRIYVEEHGYVHEHQH
;
A
#
# COMPACT_ATOMS: atom_id res chain seq x y z
N MET A 1 7.36 -26.66 -22.60
CA MET A 1 7.80 -25.47 -23.35
C MET A 1 7.62 -25.77 -24.83
N THR A 2 6.60 -25.18 -25.45
CA THR A 2 6.40 -25.25 -26.90
C THR A 2 7.42 -24.33 -27.56
N THR A 3 8.39 -24.89 -28.28
CA THR A 3 9.31 -24.12 -29.12
C THR A 3 8.55 -23.64 -30.35
N TRP A 4 8.41 -22.33 -30.50
CA TRP A 4 7.76 -21.71 -31.67
C TRP A 4 8.73 -21.74 -32.86
N ASN A 5 8.27 -22.22 -34.01
CA ASN A 5 9.03 -22.13 -35.25
C ASN A 5 8.80 -20.74 -35.87
N LEU A 6 9.76 -19.83 -35.69
CA LEU A 6 9.67 -18.45 -36.18
C LEU A 6 10.30 -18.24 -37.57
N THR A 7 10.65 -19.30 -38.31
CA THR A 7 11.33 -19.17 -39.61
C THR A 7 10.50 -18.47 -40.68
N GLN A 8 9.17 -18.51 -40.58
CA GLN A 8 8.25 -17.85 -41.51
C GLN A 8 7.71 -16.51 -40.97
N MET A 9 8.16 -16.09 -39.78
CA MET A 9 7.69 -14.87 -39.14
C MET A 9 8.11 -13.64 -39.95
N GLN A 10 7.14 -12.82 -40.31
CA GLN A 10 7.34 -11.57 -41.04
C GLN A 10 7.21 -10.35 -40.12
N ARG A 11 6.32 -10.44 -39.13
CA ARG A 11 6.00 -9.35 -38.20
C ARG A 11 6.01 -9.84 -36.76
N HIS A 12 6.49 -9.00 -35.87
CA HIS A 12 6.47 -9.22 -34.43
C HIS A 12 5.81 -8.03 -33.74
N LEU A 13 4.65 -8.28 -33.13
CA LEU A 13 3.92 -7.30 -32.35
C LEU A 13 4.34 -7.37 -30.89
N LEU A 14 4.98 -6.31 -30.41
CA LEU A 14 5.36 -6.15 -29.01
C LEU A 14 4.28 -5.36 -28.29
N ILE A 15 3.64 -5.97 -27.30
CA ILE A 15 2.46 -5.42 -26.62
C ILE A 15 2.86 -4.99 -25.20
N CYS A 16 2.60 -3.73 -24.85
CA CYS A 16 2.97 -3.17 -23.56
C CYS A 16 2.01 -3.62 -22.46
N ASN A 17 2.51 -4.38 -21.48
CA ASN A 17 1.76 -4.82 -20.30
C ASN A 17 2.32 -4.19 -19.00
N GLY A 18 2.93 -3.00 -19.08
CA GLY A 18 3.23 -2.21 -17.87
C GLY A 18 1.96 -1.71 -17.18
N ASP A 19 2.05 -1.35 -15.91
CA ASP A 19 0.88 -1.13 -15.04
C ASP A 19 -0.11 -0.09 -15.57
N THR A 20 0.36 1.04 -16.10
CA THR A 20 -0.52 2.03 -16.72
C THR A 20 -1.28 1.50 -17.94
N CYS A 21 -0.66 0.61 -18.72
CA CYS A 21 -1.33 -0.01 -19.88
C CYS A 21 -2.28 -1.11 -19.41
N MET A 22 -1.92 -1.89 -18.39
CA MET A 22 -2.82 -2.89 -17.79
C MET A 22 -4.08 -2.23 -17.22
N GLY A 23 -3.94 -1.13 -16.48
CA GLY A 23 -5.08 -0.33 -15.99
C GLY A 23 -5.90 0.35 -17.09
N ALA A 24 -5.40 0.38 -18.34
CA ALA A 24 -6.08 0.91 -19.51
C ALA A 24 -6.62 -0.19 -20.45
N GLY A 25 -6.63 -1.46 -20.03
CA GLY A 25 -7.18 -2.57 -20.82
C GLY A 25 -6.17 -3.30 -21.72
N ALA A 26 -4.86 -3.26 -21.41
CA ALA A 26 -3.85 -3.93 -22.25
C ALA A 26 -4.01 -5.46 -22.33
N GLU A 27 -4.66 -6.08 -21.34
CA GLU A 27 -5.00 -7.52 -21.42
C GLU A 27 -5.99 -7.78 -22.54
N ASP A 28 -7.05 -6.97 -22.64
CA ASP A 28 -8.06 -7.06 -23.69
C ASP A 28 -7.45 -6.80 -25.07
N VAL A 29 -6.58 -5.79 -25.18
CA VAL A 29 -5.82 -5.51 -26.41
C VAL A 29 -4.95 -6.70 -26.81
N THR A 30 -4.28 -7.34 -25.85
CA THR A 30 -3.47 -8.54 -26.13
C THR A 30 -4.34 -9.66 -26.67
N GLN A 31 -5.49 -9.90 -26.05
CA GLN A 31 -6.40 -10.97 -26.41
C GLN A 31 -7.00 -10.74 -27.79
N GLN A 32 -7.49 -9.52 -28.07
CA GLN A 32 -8.06 -9.13 -29.36
C GLN A 32 -7.07 -9.29 -30.51
N ILE A 33 -5.81 -8.87 -30.35
CA ILE A 33 -4.78 -9.04 -31.38
C ILE A 33 -4.54 -10.54 -31.64
N ARG A 34 -4.42 -11.34 -30.58
CA ARG A 34 -4.16 -12.79 -30.70
C ARG A 34 -5.33 -13.54 -31.33
N ASP A 35 -6.56 -13.18 -30.97
CA ASP A 35 -7.76 -13.79 -31.52
C ASP A 35 -7.94 -13.44 -33.00
N GLU A 36 -7.63 -12.20 -33.39
CA GLU A 36 -7.65 -11.78 -34.80
C GLU A 36 -6.58 -12.51 -35.63
N ILE A 37 -5.35 -12.66 -35.11
CA ILE A 37 -4.29 -13.45 -35.76
C ILE A 37 -4.76 -14.90 -35.98
N ARG A 38 -5.30 -15.54 -34.93
CA ARG A 38 -5.74 -16.93 -34.98
C ARG A 38 -6.92 -17.13 -35.94
N SER A 39 -7.90 -16.24 -35.89
CA SER A 39 -9.10 -16.33 -36.72
C SER A 39 -8.79 -16.23 -38.22
N ASN A 40 -7.75 -15.47 -38.56
CA ASN A 40 -7.26 -15.31 -39.93
C ASN A 40 -6.10 -16.27 -40.29
N ARG A 41 -5.74 -17.20 -39.38
CA ARG A 41 -4.66 -18.18 -39.56
C ARG A 41 -3.30 -17.55 -39.88
N LEU A 42 -2.96 -16.45 -39.20
CA LEU A 42 -1.74 -15.69 -39.40
C LEU A 42 -0.63 -16.05 -38.40
N ASP A 43 -0.82 -17.08 -37.56
CA ASP A 43 0.09 -17.45 -36.46
C ASP A 43 1.53 -17.79 -36.92
N GLU A 44 1.71 -18.25 -38.17
CA GLU A 44 3.04 -18.53 -38.75
C GLU A 44 3.77 -17.26 -39.20
N HIS A 45 3.04 -16.17 -39.45
CA HIS A 45 3.55 -14.94 -40.05
C HIS A 45 3.64 -13.77 -39.05
N ILE A 46 2.76 -13.73 -38.05
CA ILE A 46 2.70 -12.66 -37.04
C ILE A 46 2.86 -13.27 -35.65
N HIS A 47 3.97 -12.95 -35.00
CA HIS A 47 4.20 -13.33 -33.60
C HIS A 47 3.82 -12.19 -32.65
N THR A 48 3.41 -12.52 -31.42
CA THR A 48 3.13 -11.53 -30.37
C THR A 48 3.96 -11.81 -29.13
N SER A 49 4.53 -10.78 -28.53
CA SER A 49 5.15 -10.90 -27.20
C SER A 49 4.67 -9.78 -26.29
N ARG A 50 4.37 -10.16 -25.04
CA ARG A 50 4.15 -9.18 -23.97
C ARG A 50 5.49 -8.57 -23.58
N THR A 51 5.47 -7.28 -23.31
CA THR A 51 6.62 -6.50 -22.87
C THR A 51 6.28 -5.80 -21.56
N ARG A 52 7.31 -5.41 -20.81
CA ARG A 52 7.16 -4.49 -19.66
C ARG A 52 6.85 -3.07 -20.16
N CYS A 53 6.90 -2.09 -19.28
CA CYS A 53 6.63 -0.70 -19.64
C CYS A 53 7.56 -0.20 -20.78
N ASN A 54 6.95 0.33 -21.85
CA ASN A 54 7.66 0.92 -23.00
C ASN A 54 7.84 2.46 -22.90
N GLY A 55 7.71 3.05 -21.69
CA GLY A 55 7.97 4.49 -21.45
C GLY A 55 6.99 5.46 -22.12
N ARG A 56 5.83 4.95 -22.55
CA ARG A 56 4.82 5.65 -23.35
C ARG A 56 3.43 5.65 -22.69
N CYS A 57 3.41 5.72 -21.36
CA CYS A 57 2.19 5.69 -20.54
C CYS A 57 1.11 6.71 -20.96
N ARG A 58 1.50 7.88 -21.49
CA ARG A 58 0.57 8.91 -21.98
C ARG A 58 -0.28 8.46 -23.17
N ASP A 59 0.23 7.51 -23.95
CA ASP A 59 -0.37 7.07 -25.20
C ASP A 59 -1.29 5.87 -24.97
N LYS A 60 -1.19 5.19 -23.81
CA LYS A 60 -2.02 4.08 -23.30
C LYS A 60 -2.11 2.87 -24.26
N CYS A 61 -1.93 1.67 -23.74
CA CYS A 61 -1.99 0.41 -24.50
C CYS A 61 -1.17 0.47 -25.81
N VAL A 62 0.15 0.41 -25.64
CA VAL A 62 1.10 0.58 -26.75
C VAL A 62 1.42 -0.74 -27.41
N VAL A 63 1.38 -0.76 -28.74
CA VAL A 63 1.80 -1.90 -29.57
C VAL A 63 2.87 -1.43 -30.56
N ILE A 64 3.97 -2.18 -30.67
CA ILE A 64 5.06 -1.90 -31.60
C ILE A 64 5.09 -3.01 -32.65
N ASP A 65 5.09 -2.63 -33.92
CA ASP A 65 5.16 -3.56 -35.06
C ASP A 65 6.56 -3.56 -35.66
N TYR A 66 7.26 -4.68 -35.48
CA TYR A 66 8.61 -4.90 -35.97
C TYR A 66 8.59 -5.86 -37.17
N PRO A 67 9.37 -5.64 -38.25
CA PRO A 67 10.50 -4.70 -38.38
C PRO A 67 10.13 -3.28 -38.81
N LYS A 68 8.86 -2.98 -39.08
CA LYS A 68 8.43 -1.65 -39.55
C LYS A 68 8.78 -0.51 -38.60
N GLY A 69 8.87 -0.80 -37.31
CA GLY A 69 9.14 0.20 -36.28
C GLY A 69 7.98 1.17 -36.07
N THR A 70 6.76 0.79 -36.46
CA THR A 70 5.55 1.59 -36.25
C THR A 70 5.03 1.37 -34.83
N TRP A 71 4.65 2.45 -34.16
CA TRP A 71 4.12 2.43 -32.80
C TRP A 71 2.67 2.85 -32.84
N TYR A 72 1.81 2.08 -32.18
CA TYR A 72 0.37 2.33 -32.13
C TYR A 72 -0.09 2.59 -30.70
N SER A 73 -1.09 3.46 -30.56
CA SER A 73 -1.92 3.60 -29.36
C SER A 73 -3.21 2.85 -29.61
N VAL A 74 -3.54 1.88 -28.75
CA VAL A 74 -4.69 1.00 -28.93
C VAL A 74 -5.73 1.27 -27.85
N GLN A 75 -6.65 2.19 -28.13
CA GLN A 75 -7.72 2.57 -27.19
C GLN A 75 -9.04 1.83 -27.45
N GLN A 76 -9.18 1.20 -28.61
CA GLN A 76 -10.41 0.58 -29.08
C GLN A 76 -10.10 -0.74 -29.79
N GLU A 77 -11.06 -1.66 -29.73
CA GLU A 77 -10.95 -2.99 -30.32
C GLU A 77 -10.70 -2.95 -31.82
N GLU A 78 -11.32 -2.00 -32.54
CA GLU A 78 -11.15 -1.81 -33.97
C GLU A 78 -9.68 -1.52 -34.32
N THR A 79 -8.98 -0.77 -33.46
CA THR A 79 -7.55 -0.49 -33.67
C THR A 79 -6.71 -1.75 -33.47
N ALA A 80 -7.03 -2.58 -32.47
CA ALA A 80 -6.34 -3.85 -32.23
C ALA A 80 -6.41 -4.78 -33.45
N ARG A 81 -7.62 -4.90 -34.04
CA ARG A 81 -7.86 -5.69 -35.26
C ARG A 81 -7.17 -5.07 -36.48
N ALA A 82 -7.26 -3.75 -36.64
CA ALA A 82 -6.64 -3.04 -37.76
C ALA A 82 -5.10 -3.17 -37.79
N ILE A 83 -4.44 -3.32 -36.64
CA ILE A 83 -2.98 -3.56 -36.58
C ILE A 83 -2.60 -4.85 -37.29
N VAL A 84 -3.40 -5.92 -37.12
CA VAL A 84 -3.15 -7.21 -37.77
C VAL A 84 -3.21 -7.06 -39.29
N HIS A 85 -4.20 -6.32 -39.79
CA HIS A 85 -4.46 -6.12 -41.23
C HIS A 85 -3.76 -4.91 -41.85
N GLU A 86 -2.97 -4.16 -41.07
CA GLU A 86 -2.24 -2.97 -41.53
C GLU A 86 -3.14 -1.82 -42.02
N THR A 87 -4.38 -1.77 -41.54
CA THR A 87 -5.39 -0.78 -41.92
C THR A 87 -5.62 0.26 -40.83
N VAL A 88 -4.60 0.54 -40.02
CA VAL A 88 -4.69 1.42 -38.86
C VAL A 88 -4.84 2.88 -39.30
N GLU A 89 -5.84 3.57 -38.74
CA GLU A 89 -6.02 5.00 -38.97
C GLU A 89 -4.82 5.81 -38.46
N GLU A 90 -4.43 6.87 -39.20
CA GLU A 90 -3.29 7.73 -38.86
C GLU A 90 -3.35 8.28 -37.44
N LYS A 91 -4.57 8.52 -36.92
CA LYS A 91 -4.78 9.05 -35.58
C LYS A 91 -4.25 8.16 -34.46
N SER A 92 -4.16 6.84 -34.71
CA SER A 92 -3.71 5.82 -33.78
C SER A 92 -2.22 5.49 -33.93
N ILE A 93 -1.54 6.11 -34.91
CA ILE A 93 -0.10 5.96 -35.13
C ILE A 93 0.66 6.99 -34.29
N ILE A 94 1.45 6.51 -33.35
CA ILE A 94 2.32 7.35 -32.50
C ILE A 94 3.59 7.72 -33.28
N TYR A 95 4.22 6.73 -33.90
CA TYR A 95 5.42 6.89 -34.73
C TYR A 95 5.39 5.95 -35.92
N SER A 96 5.92 6.40 -37.05
CA SER A 96 6.23 5.57 -38.22
C SER A 96 7.69 5.80 -38.64
N MET A 97 8.27 4.82 -39.30
CA MET A 97 9.60 4.93 -39.92
C MET A 97 9.43 5.20 -41.41
N GLU A 98 9.84 6.38 -41.89
CA GLU A 98 9.87 6.71 -43.31
C GLU A 98 11.31 7.06 -43.70
N ARG A 99 11.87 6.37 -44.71
CA ARG A 99 13.28 6.58 -45.16
C ARG A 99 14.30 6.59 -44.02
N SER A 100 14.12 5.70 -43.04
CA SER A 100 14.96 5.58 -41.83
C SER A 100 14.88 6.78 -40.86
N GLU A 101 13.97 7.71 -41.09
CA GLU A 101 13.66 8.81 -40.17
C GLU A 101 12.32 8.55 -39.45
N ARG A 102 12.29 8.89 -38.16
CA ARG A 102 11.11 8.72 -37.33
C ARG A 102 10.16 9.89 -37.56
N LYS A 103 9.01 9.66 -38.19
CA LYS A 103 7.90 10.62 -38.24
C LYS A 103 6.94 10.37 -37.08
N ARG A 104 6.33 11.45 -36.58
CA ARG A 104 5.44 11.46 -35.42
C ARG A 104 4.04 11.89 -35.83
N GLY A 105 3.02 11.15 -35.39
CA GLY A 105 1.61 11.47 -35.65
C GLY A 105 1.14 12.76 -34.95
N GLU A 106 0.10 13.39 -35.51
CA GLU A 106 -0.41 14.71 -35.09
C GLU A 106 -1.33 14.66 -33.86
N THR A 107 -2.01 13.54 -33.61
CA THR A 107 -2.99 13.40 -32.52
C THR A 107 -2.36 13.11 -31.17
N ARG A 108 -2.86 13.80 -30.14
CA ARG A 108 -2.57 13.53 -28.73
C ARG A 108 -3.84 13.10 -28.02
N PHE A 109 -3.79 11.99 -27.30
CA PHE A 109 -4.69 11.76 -26.18
C PHE A 109 -4.19 12.57 -24.97
N LYS A 110 -5.12 13.10 -24.16
CA LYS A 110 -4.79 13.87 -22.95
C LYS A 110 -4.26 12.89 -21.89
N GLY A 111 -2.98 12.55 -22.01
CA GLY A 111 -2.29 11.73 -21.04
C GLY A 111 -1.95 12.52 -19.78
N ILE A 112 -1.52 11.77 -18.77
CA ILE A 112 -0.94 12.31 -17.56
C ILE A 112 0.31 13.15 -17.91
N ASN A 113 0.38 14.35 -17.31
CA ASN A 113 1.44 15.32 -17.58
C ASN A 113 2.79 14.72 -17.17
N LYS A 114 3.69 14.50 -18.13
CA LYS A 114 5.11 14.29 -17.79
C LYS A 114 5.59 15.50 -17.01
N TYR A 115 6.29 15.23 -15.91
CA TYR A 115 6.96 16.21 -15.05
C TYR A 115 7.44 17.43 -15.84
N ARG A 116 6.80 18.57 -15.61
CA ARG A 116 7.22 19.87 -16.12
C ARG A 116 7.58 20.68 -14.89
N LYS A 117 8.85 21.09 -14.77
CA LYS A 117 9.34 21.96 -13.70
C LYS A 117 8.41 23.16 -13.55
N THR A 118 7.61 23.16 -12.48
CA THR A 118 6.64 24.21 -12.19
C THR A 118 7.40 25.43 -11.69
N ARG A 119 7.39 26.51 -12.49
CA ARG A 119 7.84 27.84 -12.05
C ARG A 119 6.72 28.50 -11.26
N GLY A 120 6.54 28.09 -10.01
CA GLY A 120 5.56 28.64 -9.07
C GLY A 120 6.02 28.44 -7.62
N PRO A 121 5.32 29.01 -6.63
CA PRO A 121 5.65 28.77 -5.22
C PRO A 121 5.57 27.27 -4.93
N VAL A 122 6.62 26.74 -4.29
CA VAL A 122 6.76 25.32 -3.97
C VAL A 122 5.65 24.92 -3.00
N LYS A 123 4.67 24.15 -3.48
CA LYS A 123 3.65 23.57 -2.61
C LYS A 123 4.24 22.37 -1.88
N LYS A 124 3.90 22.24 -0.60
CA LYS A 124 4.18 21.04 0.18
C LYS A 124 2.98 20.10 0.12
N ALA A 125 3.24 18.81 -0.05
CA ALA A 125 2.25 17.76 0.02
C ALA A 125 2.53 16.83 1.18
N VAL A 126 1.48 16.40 1.87
CA VAL A 126 1.50 15.34 2.87
C VAL A 126 0.79 14.14 2.25
N LEU A 127 1.54 13.05 2.07
CA LEU A 127 1.03 11.78 1.54
C LEU A 127 0.90 10.79 2.70
N PHE A 128 -0.32 10.53 3.14
CA PHE A 128 -0.58 9.52 4.16
C PHE A 128 -0.59 8.12 3.55
N VAL A 129 0.18 7.19 4.11
CA VAL A 129 0.35 5.83 3.59
C VAL A 129 -0.26 4.82 4.57
N GLY A 130 -1.44 4.29 4.24
CA GLY A 130 -1.98 3.14 4.94
C GLY A 130 -1.30 1.84 4.50
N HIS A 131 -1.35 0.78 5.31
CA HIS A 131 -0.90 -0.54 4.85
C HIS A 131 -1.80 -1.09 3.73
N GLY A 132 -3.12 -0.85 3.86
CA GLY A 132 -4.15 -1.35 2.96
C GLY A 132 -4.66 -2.74 3.34
N SER A 133 -5.88 -3.04 2.89
CA SER A 133 -6.65 -4.23 3.25
C SER A 133 -7.35 -4.77 2.02
N ARG A 134 -7.45 -6.11 1.92
CA ARG A 134 -8.31 -6.75 0.91
C ARG A 134 -9.79 -6.51 1.16
N LEU A 135 -10.16 -6.16 2.40
CA LEU A 135 -11.51 -5.74 2.74
C LEU A 135 -11.63 -4.22 2.59
N GLU A 136 -12.43 -3.78 1.62
CA GLU A 136 -12.54 -2.36 1.23
C GLU A 136 -13.06 -1.45 2.34
N THR A 137 -13.87 -1.98 3.27
CA THR A 137 -14.35 -1.19 4.42
C THR A 137 -13.19 -0.69 5.29
N GLY A 138 -12.11 -1.47 5.43
CA GLY A 138 -10.90 -1.03 6.14
C GLY A 138 -10.16 0.09 5.41
N ASN A 139 -10.12 0.05 4.08
CA ASN A 139 -9.50 1.11 3.26
C ASN A 139 -10.32 2.40 3.35
N GLU A 140 -11.65 2.28 3.35
CA GLU A 140 -12.54 3.42 3.49
C GLU A 140 -12.44 4.08 4.87
N GLU A 141 -12.24 3.31 5.95
CA GLU A 141 -11.99 3.91 7.27
C GLU A 141 -10.72 4.78 7.27
N VAL A 142 -9.65 4.33 6.60
CA VAL A 142 -8.42 5.14 6.46
C VAL A 142 -8.73 6.45 5.71
N ARG A 143 -9.41 6.37 4.55
CA ARG A 143 -9.75 7.56 3.75
C ARG A 143 -10.64 8.53 4.52
N GLN A 144 -11.65 8.02 5.22
CA GLN A 144 -12.55 8.83 6.04
C GLN A 144 -11.82 9.47 7.22
N PHE A 145 -10.91 8.75 7.86
CA PHE A 145 -10.12 9.29 8.96
C PHE A 145 -9.24 10.45 8.50
N ILE A 146 -8.52 10.29 7.37
CA ILE A 146 -7.71 11.39 6.81
C ILE A 146 -8.59 12.56 6.34
N LYS A 147 -9.76 12.28 5.77
CA LYS A 147 -10.74 13.32 5.40
C LYS A 147 -11.19 14.14 6.61
N GLN A 148 -11.47 13.50 7.75
CA GLN A 148 -11.80 14.21 9.00
C GLN A 148 -10.59 14.98 9.56
N MET A 149 -9.40 14.40 9.46
CA MET A 149 -8.17 15.06 9.92
C MET A 149 -7.82 16.31 9.09
N ARG A 150 -8.28 16.39 7.83
CA ARG A 150 -8.01 17.53 6.94
C ARG A 150 -8.41 18.87 7.53
N GLU A 151 -9.46 18.91 8.36
CA GLU A 151 -9.94 20.13 9.05
C GLU A 151 -8.91 20.69 10.06
N HIS A 152 -7.95 19.87 10.49
CA HIS A 152 -6.90 20.21 11.44
C HIS A 152 -5.53 20.41 10.78
N ILE A 153 -5.44 20.28 9.45
CA ILE A 153 -4.21 20.45 8.68
C ILE A 153 -4.28 21.78 7.96
N ASP A 154 -3.17 22.52 7.90
CA ASP A 154 -3.07 23.78 7.15
C ASP A 154 -3.65 23.63 5.74
N SER A 155 -4.60 24.51 5.42
CA SER A 155 -5.28 24.56 4.13
C SER A 155 -4.33 24.73 2.94
N SER A 156 -3.12 25.29 3.15
CA SER A 156 -2.12 25.45 2.10
C SER A 156 -1.42 24.15 1.69
N LEU A 157 -1.42 23.13 2.56
CA LEU A 157 -0.82 21.83 2.28
C LEU A 157 -1.70 21.01 1.34
N LEU A 158 -1.09 20.35 0.35
CA LEU A 158 -1.76 19.29 -0.39
C LEU A 158 -1.82 18.05 0.51
N VAL A 159 -2.95 17.35 0.56
CA VAL A 159 -3.12 16.16 1.40
C VAL A 159 -3.70 15.04 0.57
N GLU A 160 -2.95 13.95 0.42
CA GLU A 160 -3.37 12.76 -0.31
C GLU A 160 -3.27 11.52 0.58
N THR A 161 -3.88 10.43 0.14
CA THR A 161 -3.85 9.15 0.83
C THR A 161 -3.62 8.05 -0.18
N CYS A 162 -2.70 7.14 0.13
CA CYS A 162 -2.40 5.96 -0.66
C CYS A 162 -2.18 4.75 0.25
N PHE A 163 -1.93 3.61 -0.36
CA PHE A 163 -1.74 2.35 0.35
C PHE A 163 -0.47 1.65 -0.11
N LEU A 164 0.17 0.97 0.82
CA LEU A 164 1.34 0.15 0.55
C LEU A 164 0.95 -1.07 -0.29
N GLU A 165 -0.12 -1.77 0.09
CA GLU A 165 -0.58 -3.01 -0.55
C GLU A 165 -2.11 -3.10 -0.58
N PHE A 166 -2.65 -4.03 -1.39
CA PHE A 166 -4.06 -4.46 -1.43
C PHE A 166 -5.13 -3.41 -1.77
N ALA A 167 -4.76 -2.14 -1.93
CA ALA A 167 -5.68 -1.05 -2.19
C ALA A 167 -5.03 0.00 -3.09
N SER A 168 -5.88 0.79 -3.75
CA SER A 168 -5.47 1.90 -4.61
C SER A 168 -5.93 3.24 -4.01
N PRO A 169 -5.21 4.34 -4.29
CA PRO A 169 -3.95 4.42 -5.06
C PRO A 169 -2.77 3.79 -4.33
N ASN A 170 -1.78 3.25 -5.06
CA ASN A 170 -0.53 2.77 -4.45
C ASN A 170 0.43 3.96 -4.13
N ILE A 171 1.60 3.70 -3.56
CA ILE A 171 2.55 4.77 -3.18
C ILE A 171 3.02 5.57 -4.40
N GLU A 172 3.40 4.89 -5.49
CA GLU A 172 3.80 5.53 -6.75
C GLU A 172 2.71 6.48 -7.28
N ASP A 173 1.46 5.98 -7.39
CA ASP A 173 0.28 6.75 -7.79
C ASP A 173 0.06 7.97 -6.88
N GLY A 174 0.20 7.78 -5.57
CA GLY A 174 0.02 8.82 -4.56
C GLY A 174 1.07 9.93 -4.66
N ILE A 175 2.34 9.56 -4.85
CA ILE A 175 3.44 10.51 -5.07
C ILE A 175 3.20 11.26 -6.37
N GLN A 176 2.88 10.54 -7.44
CA GLN A 176 2.63 11.13 -8.74
C GLN A 176 1.47 12.13 -8.70
N LEU A 177 0.38 11.80 -8.00
CA LEU A 177 -0.77 12.70 -7.80
C LEU A 177 -0.37 13.99 -7.05
N CYS A 178 0.49 13.89 -6.02
CA CYS A 178 1.01 15.05 -5.32
C CYS A 178 1.78 15.98 -6.27
N ILE A 179 2.65 15.40 -7.10
CA ILE A 179 3.48 16.14 -8.07
C ILE A 179 2.61 16.79 -9.15
N GLU A 180 1.61 16.08 -9.67
CA GLU A 180 0.64 16.62 -10.63
C GLU A 180 -0.16 17.81 -10.09
N LYS A 181 -0.43 17.82 -8.78
CA LYS A 181 -1.05 18.95 -8.06
C LYS A 181 -0.08 20.11 -7.79
N GLY A 182 1.17 19.97 -8.21
CA GLY A 182 2.20 21.00 -8.15
C GLY A 182 3.06 20.96 -6.89
N ALA A 183 3.11 19.84 -6.18
CA ALA A 183 4.03 19.67 -5.05
C ALA A 183 5.49 19.74 -5.52
N GLY A 184 6.31 20.50 -4.79
CA GLY A 184 7.78 20.42 -4.90
C GLY A 184 8.44 19.78 -3.68
N GLU A 185 7.66 19.54 -2.62
CA GLU A 185 8.05 18.75 -1.45
C GLU A 185 6.93 17.75 -1.15
N VAL A 186 7.28 16.48 -0.91
CA VAL A 186 6.35 15.39 -0.56
C VAL A 186 6.80 14.77 0.76
N HIS A 187 5.99 14.92 1.79
CA HIS A 187 6.19 14.37 3.12
C HIS A 187 5.33 13.11 3.27
N VAL A 188 5.97 11.95 3.27
CA VAL A 188 5.32 10.64 3.30
C VAL A 188 5.12 10.21 4.75
N ILE A 189 3.87 10.09 5.21
CA ILE A 189 3.52 9.81 6.60
C ILE A 189 2.89 8.41 6.72
N PRO A 190 3.59 7.43 7.30
CA PRO A 190 3.05 6.08 7.44
C PRO A 190 1.99 6.01 8.54
N ILE A 191 0.80 5.53 8.19
CA ILE A 191 -0.25 5.15 9.15
C ILE A 191 -0.03 3.69 9.58
N ILE A 192 1.06 3.46 10.30
CA ILE A 192 1.51 2.12 10.73
C ILE A 192 1.82 2.17 12.23
N LEU A 193 1.33 1.20 12.99
CA LEU A 193 1.47 1.15 14.45
C LEU A 193 2.92 0.95 14.89
N LEU A 194 3.57 -0.08 14.36
CA LEU A 194 4.89 -0.51 14.82
C LEU A 194 5.88 -0.50 13.67
N HIS A 195 7.12 -0.23 14.04
CA HIS A 195 8.24 -0.18 13.13
C HIS A 195 8.61 -1.61 12.69
N ALA A 196 8.20 -2.04 11.49
CA ALA A 196 8.42 -3.40 10.99
C ALA A 196 8.97 -3.40 9.55
N GLY A 197 9.46 -4.54 9.07
CA GLY A 197 10.12 -4.66 7.75
C GLY A 197 9.44 -3.91 6.59
N HIS A 198 8.10 -3.96 6.49
CA HIS A 198 7.35 -3.22 5.47
C HIS A 198 7.53 -1.70 5.54
N SER A 199 7.60 -1.09 6.73
CA SER A 199 7.87 0.35 6.90
C SER A 199 9.37 0.69 6.80
N LYS A 200 10.27 -0.26 7.07
CA LYS A 200 11.73 -0.09 6.98
C LYS A 200 12.26 -0.22 5.56
N LEU A 201 11.61 -1.00 4.71
CA LEU A 201 12.13 -1.35 3.38
C LEU A 201 11.20 -0.90 2.25
N HIS A 202 9.90 -1.20 2.31
CA HIS A 202 9.04 -1.04 1.14
C HIS A 202 8.68 0.42 0.89
N ILE A 203 8.25 1.16 1.92
CA ILE A 203 7.98 2.60 1.77
C ILE A 203 9.26 3.37 1.40
N PRO A 204 10.41 3.14 2.06
CA PRO A 204 11.69 3.69 1.63
C PRO A 204 12.06 3.39 0.18
N ALA A 205 11.88 2.14 -0.29
CA ALA A 205 12.15 1.76 -1.67
C ALA A 205 11.32 2.57 -2.68
N GLU A 206 10.01 2.74 -2.42
CA GLU A 206 9.13 3.53 -3.29
C GLU A 206 9.52 5.02 -3.30
N ILE A 207 9.94 5.57 -2.16
CA ILE A 207 10.44 6.95 -2.06
C ILE A 207 11.74 7.12 -2.86
N GLU A 208 12.68 6.18 -2.73
CA GLU A 208 13.94 6.22 -3.47
C GLU A 208 13.74 6.07 -4.98
N HIS A 209 12.83 5.18 -5.39
CA HIS A 209 12.44 5.05 -6.79
C HIS A 209 11.84 6.35 -7.32
N ALA A 210 10.93 6.98 -6.57
CA ALA A 210 10.37 8.29 -6.94
C ALA A 210 11.44 9.38 -7.00
N ARG A 211 12.45 9.35 -6.12
CA ARG A 211 13.56 10.31 -6.14
C ARG A 211 14.39 10.22 -7.42
N GLU A 212 14.61 9.02 -7.95
CA GLU A 212 15.26 8.82 -9.25
C GLU A 212 14.42 9.39 -10.41
N GLN A 213 13.09 9.20 -10.35
CA GLN A 213 12.19 9.70 -11.37
C GLN A 213 11.98 11.23 -11.31
N PHE A 214 12.02 11.81 -10.11
CA PHE A 214 11.68 13.21 -9.84
C PHE A 214 12.80 13.91 -9.02
N PRO A 215 14.00 14.13 -9.61
CA PRO A 215 15.19 14.59 -8.88
C PRO A 215 15.09 16.02 -8.31
N ASP A 216 14.13 16.81 -8.80
CA ASP A 216 13.85 18.17 -8.36
C ASP A 216 12.82 18.22 -7.19
N ILE A 217 12.24 17.07 -6.80
CA ILE A 217 11.26 16.97 -5.71
C ILE A 217 11.97 16.58 -4.42
N ARG A 218 11.67 17.28 -3.33
CA ARG A 218 12.17 16.91 -2.01
C ARG A 218 11.24 15.89 -1.37
N PHE A 219 11.79 14.78 -0.90
CA PHE A 219 11.05 13.77 -0.15
C PHE A 219 11.46 13.78 1.32
N THR A 220 10.50 13.60 2.22
CA THR A 220 10.75 13.37 3.65
C THR A 220 9.90 12.21 4.12
N TYR A 221 10.49 11.33 4.93
CA TYR A 221 9.77 10.19 5.51
C TYR A 221 9.44 10.44 6.98
N GLY A 222 8.16 10.36 7.30
CA GLY A 222 7.62 10.45 8.64
C GLY A 222 7.90 9.18 9.45
N GLN A 223 8.14 9.34 10.74
CA GLN A 223 8.22 8.21 11.66
C GLN A 223 6.85 7.49 11.74
N THR A 224 6.86 6.19 11.99
CA THR A 224 5.65 5.42 12.35
C THR A 224 5.07 5.88 13.70
N ILE A 225 3.88 5.37 14.07
CA ILE A 225 3.24 5.72 15.35
C ILE A 225 4.17 5.34 16.52
N GLY A 226 4.62 4.09 16.54
CA GLY A 226 5.58 3.57 17.51
C GLY A 226 5.02 3.50 18.94
N VAL A 227 5.93 3.45 19.90
CA VAL A 227 5.61 3.56 21.33
C VAL A 227 5.29 5.02 21.64
N HIS A 228 4.06 5.29 22.08
CA HIS A 228 3.57 6.64 22.30
C HIS A 228 2.55 6.70 23.44
N ASP A 229 2.56 7.74 24.27
CA ASP A 229 1.63 7.84 25.41
C ASP A 229 0.16 7.86 24.96
N GLU A 230 -0.12 8.59 23.88
CA GLU A 230 -1.45 8.64 23.26
C GLU A 230 -1.96 7.27 22.75
N VAL A 231 -1.06 6.31 22.47
CA VAL A 231 -1.46 4.92 22.17
C VAL A 231 -2.05 4.27 23.42
N ILE A 232 -1.45 4.51 24.59
CA ILE A 232 -1.93 3.97 25.86
C ILE A 232 -3.30 4.59 26.19
N GLU A 233 -3.47 5.89 25.97
CA GLU A 233 -4.77 6.58 26.13
C GLU A 233 -5.87 6.03 25.21
N ILE A 234 -5.53 5.62 23.98
CA ILE A 234 -6.49 4.93 23.10
C ILE A 234 -6.89 3.60 23.72
N LEU A 235 -5.91 2.78 24.13
CA LEU A 235 -6.14 1.44 24.68
C LEU A 235 -6.99 1.49 25.96
N THR A 236 -6.69 2.39 26.89
CA THR A 236 -7.47 2.60 28.12
C THR A 236 -8.88 3.10 27.83
N THR A 237 -9.05 3.96 26.81
CA THR A 237 -10.38 4.38 26.36
C THR A 237 -11.18 3.20 25.81
N ARG A 238 -10.55 2.32 25.01
CA ARG A 238 -11.23 1.11 24.47
C ARG A 238 -11.66 0.13 25.55
N LEU A 239 -10.90 0.03 26.64
CA LEU A 239 -11.32 -0.71 27.84
C LEU A 239 -12.50 -0.02 28.54
N THR A 240 -12.45 1.30 28.72
CA THR A 240 -13.53 2.05 29.37
C THR A 240 -14.86 1.96 28.60
N GLU A 241 -14.81 1.95 27.27
CA GLU A 241 -16.00 1.83 26.41
C GLU A 241 -16.76 0.50 26.60
N ILE A 242 -16.08 -0.56 27.01
CA ILE A 242 -16.72 -1.84 27.39
C ILE A 242 -17.07 -1.90 28.88
N LYS A 243 -17.11 -0.73 29.54
CA LYS A 243 -17.42 -0.57 30.98
C LYS A 243 -16.43 -1.27 31.90
N PHE A 244 -15.18 -1.42 31.47
CA PHE A 244 -14.10 -1.87 32.36
C PHE A 244 -13.71 -0.72 33.30
N ASP A 245 -13.81 -0.94 34.61
CA ASP A 245 -13.35 0.02 35.62
C ASP A 245 -11.87 -0.21 35.93
N MET A 246 -11.03 0.69 35.44
CA MET A 246 -9.57 0.61 35.61
C MET A 246 -9.11 0.90 37.05
N ASN A 247 -9.95 1.56 37.86
CA ASN A 247 -9.60 1.95 39.24
C ASN A 247 -9.96 0.86 40.27
N GLN A 248 -10.88 -0.04 39.92
CA GLN A 248 -11.21 -1.18 40.76
C GLN A 248 -10.14 -2.27 40.63
N LYS A 249 -9.91 -3.02 41.72
CA LYS A 249 -9.11 -4.24 41.67
C LYS A 249 -9.93 -5.33 40.97
N ASN A 250 -9.56 -5.68 39.74
CA ASN A 250 -10.27 -6.68 38.93
C ASN A 250 -9.61 -8.06 39.07
N GLU A 251 -9.69 -8.66 40.27
CA GLU A 251 -8.92 -9.86 40.66
C GLU A 251 -9.19 -11.13 39.83
N ASP A 252 -10.32 -11.19 39.13
CA ASP A 252 -10.73 -12.33 38.32
C ASP A 252 -10.69 -12.05 36.80
N THR A 253 -10.13 -10.91 36.40
CA THR A 253 -10.10 -10.47 35.01
C THR A 253 -8.69 -10.55 34.43
N ALA A 254 -8.57 -11.10 33.22
CA ALA A 254 -7.38 -11.03 32.39
C ALA A 254 -7.62 -10.12 31.18
N ILE A 255 -6.56 -9.42 30.76
CA ILE A 255 -6.52 -8.74 29.45
C ILE A 255 -5.63 -9.56 28.52
N LEU A 256 -6.20 -10.02 27.41
CA LEU A 256 -5.45 -10.62 26.32
C LEU A 256 -5.15 -9.52 25.29
N PHE A 257 -3.94 -8.97 25.33
CA PHE A 257 -3.50 -7.90 24.44
C PHE A 257 -2.99 -8.47 23.13
N ILE A 258 -3.65 -8.11 22.02
CA ILE A 258 -3.51 -8.83 20.75
C ILE A 258 -2.93 -7.92 19.66
N GLY A 259 -1.76 -8.29 19.15
CA GLY A 259 -1.12 -7.66 18.00
C GLY A 259 -1.28 -8.47 16.71
N ARG A 260 -0.84 -7.90 15.58
CA ARG A 260 -0.75 -8.64 14.31
C ARG A 260 0.34 -9.71 14.37
N GLY A 261 1.46 -9.35 15.02
CA GLY A 261 2.71 -10.09 15.01
C GLY A 261 3.63 -9.65 13.87
N SER A 262 4.94 -9.80 14.09
CA SER A 262 6.01 -9.40 13.16
C SER A 262 7.19 -10.35 13.32
N SER A 263 7.90 -10.61 12.21
CA SER A 263 9.20 -11.28 12.23
C SER A 263 10.32 -10.33 12.70
N ASP A 264 10.10 -9.02 12.59
CA ASP A 264 11.02 -7.98 13.05
C ASP A 264 11.10 -7.96 14.58
N PRO A 265 12.28 -8.18 15.18
CA PRO A 265 12.48 -8.12 16.62
C PRO A 265 12.09 -6.77 17.24
N ASP A 266 12.40 -5.65 16.59
CA ASP A 266 12.14 -4.31 17.13
C ASP A 266 10.64 -4.07 17.27
N ALA A 267 9.85 -4.51 16.28
CA ALA A 267 8.40 -4.44 16.32
C ALA A 267 7.83 -5.24 17.50
N LYS A 268 8.39 -6.41 17.80
CA LYS A 268 7.96 -7.22 18.95
C LYS A 268 8.33 -6.54 20.26
N ASP A 269 9.55 -6.03 20.37
CA ASP A 269 10.00 -5.33 21.57
C ASP A 269 9.13 -4.11 21.88
N ASP A 270 8.79 -3.32 20.86
CA ASP A 270 7.89 -2.18 21.01
C ASP A 270 6.46 -2.60 21.40
N PHE A 271 5.95 -3.71 20.87
CA PHE A 271 4.67 -4.27 21.30
C PHE A 271 4.68 -4.64 22.79
N TYR A 272 5.74 -5.29 23.27
CA TYR A 272 5.87 -5.63 24.69
C TYR A 272 6.07 -4.40 25.58
N LYS A 273 6.79 -3.37 25.11
CA LYS A 273 6.89 -2.08 25.82
C LYS A 273 5.50 -1.44 25.99
N ILE A 274 4.70 -1.40 24.93
CA ILE A 274 3.33 -0.86 24.98
C ILE A 274 2.47 -1.67 25.94
N SER A 275 2.56 -3.00 25.91
CA SER A 275 1.87 -3.88 26.85
C SER A 275 2.25 -3.57 28.31
N ARG A 276 3.54 -3.35 28.57
CA ARG A 276 4.01 -2.98 29.90
C ARG A 276 3.52 -1.61 30.35
N LEU A 277 3.54 -0.61 29.47
CA LEU A 277 3.00 0.72 29.74
C LEU A 277 1.49 0.69 29.98
N LEU A 278 0.76 -0.16 29.25
CA LEU A 278 -0.66 -0.40 29.49
C LEU A 278 -0.86 -1.04 30.87
N GLN A 279 -0.04 -2.02 31.25
CA GLN A 279 -0.11 -2.69 32.56
C GLN A 279 -0.02 -1.70 33.71
N ASP A 280 0.82 -0.68 33.61
CA ASP A 280 0.96 0.36 34.64
C ASP A 280 -0.30 1.26 34.75
N LYS A 281 -1.23 1.21 33.79
CA LYS A 281 -2.49 1.97 33.77
C LYS A 281 -3.72 1.18 34.19
N VAL A 282 -3.64 -0.15 34.27
CA VAL A 282 -4.81 -1.01 34.53
C VAL A 282 -4.59 -1.89 35.75
N ASN A 283 -5.60 -2.00 36.61
CA ASN A 283 -5.53 -2.78 37.85
C ASN A 283 -6.08 -4.21 37.64
N VAL A 284 -5.40 -4.99 36.79
CA VAL A 284 -5.65 -6.42 36.56
C VAL A 284 -4.45 -7.27 36.97
N PRO A 285 -4.67 -8.49 37.49
CA PRO A 285 -3.59 -9.40 37.84
C PRO A 285 -2.90 -10.03 36.62
N ILE A 286 -3.60 -10.14 35.48
CA ILE A 286 -3.15 -10.90 34.31
C ILE A 286 -3.25 -10.02 33.06
N ILE A 287 -2.12 -9.82 32.38
CA ILE A 287 -2.06 -9.33 31.01
C ILE A 287 -1.21 -10.31 30.20
N GLU A 288 -1.85 -11.01 29.29
CA GLU A 288 -1.17 -11.91 28.36
C GLU A 288 -1.06 -11.23 26.99
N ASN A 289 0.06 -11.46 26.32
CA ASN A 289 0.36 -10.91 25.01
C ASN A 289 0.19 -12.01 23.98
N ALA A 290 -0.48 -11.73 22.87
CA ALA A 290 -0.65 -12.71 21.80
C ALA A 290 -0.68 -12.08 20.41
N PHE A 291 -0.45 -12.90 19.40
CA PHE A 291 -0.37 -12.45 18.01
C PHE A 291 -1.33 -13.22 17.10
N MET A 292 -1.92 -12.49 16.16
CA MET A 292 -2.81 -13.04 15.14
C MET A 292 -2.07 -13.91 14.10
N GLY A 293 -0.78 -13.67 13.89
CA GLY A 293 0.10 -14.49 13.06
C GLY A 293 1.54 -14.03 13.08
N VAL A 294 2.42 -14.67 12.31
CA VAL A 294 3.86 -14.36 12.14
C VAL A 294 4.73 -14.55 13.39
N ALA A 295 4.20 -14.26 14.58
CA ALA A 295 4.88 -14.39 15.86
C ALA A 295 4.07 -15.28 16.82
N THR A 296 4.75 -15.75 17.85
CA THR A 296 4.18 -16.49 18.98
C THR A 296 4.38 -15.68 20.27
N PRO A 297 3.54 -15.88 21.30
CA PRO A 297 2.44 -16.86 21.39
C PRO A 297 1.21 -16.49 20.52
N THR A 298 0.44 -17.50 20.14
CA THR A 298 -0.81 -17.31 19.38
C THR A 298 -1.95 -16.82 20.29
N ILE A 299 -3.03 -16.31 19.71
CA ILE A 299 -4.23 -15.93 20.46
C ILE A 299 -4.83 -17.14 21.22
N GLN A 300 -4.73 -18.34 20.65
CA GLN A 300 -5.12 -19.58 21.33
C GLN A 300 -4.29 -19.79 22.59
N ASP A 301 -2.96 -19.78 22.46
CA ASP A 301 -2.04 -19.97 23.59
C ASP A 301 -2.27 -18.91 24.69
N GLY A 302 -2.47 -17.65 24.29
CA GLY A 302 -2.73 -16.56 25.23
C GLY A 302 -4.08 -16.68 25.94
N MET A 303 -5.13 -17.13 25.24
CA MET A 303 -6.42 -17.42 25.87
C MET A 303 -6.30 -18.56 26.87
N GLU A 304 -5.70 -19.68 26.48
CA GLU A 304 -5.49 -20.85 27.35
C GLU A 304 -4.73 -20.47 28.63
N ARG A 305 -3.65 -19.69 28.49
CA ARG A 305 -2.90 -19.15 29.65
C ARG A 305 -3.76 -18.28 30.55
N CYS A 306 -4.62 -17.42 30.00
CA CYS A 306 -5.54 -16.62 30.81
C CYS A 306 -6.48 -17.52 31.64
N ILE A 307 -7.00 -18.60 31.04
CA ILE A 307 -7.88 -19.56 31.72
C ILE A 307 -7.11 -20.34 32.80
N GLU A 308 -5.93 -20.85 32.49
CA GLU A 308 -5.08 -21.61 33.42
C GLU A 308 -4.67 -20.79 34.65
N LEU A 309 -4.46 -19.48 34.46
CA LEU A 309 -4.19 -18.52 35.54
C LEU A 309 -5.44 -18.16 36.36
N GLY A 310 -6.61 -18.73 36.04
CA GLY A 310 -7.83 -18.62 36.83
C GLY A 310 -8.73 -17.44 36.47
N ALA A 311 -8.57 -16.83 35.29
CA ALA A 311 -9.42 -15.72 34.86
C ALA A 311 -10.88 -16.18 34.65
N LYS A 312 -11.81 -15.51 35.33
CA LYS A 312 -13.27 -15.67 35.12
C LYS A 312 -13.80 -14.72 34.05
N LYS A 313 -13.05 -13.67 33.73
CA LYS A 313 -13.32 -12.75 32.62
C LYS A 313 -12.05 -12.56 31.80
N VAL A 314 -12.15 -12.65 30.47
CA VAL A 314 -11.06 -12.31 29.55
C VAL A 314 -11.52 -11.20 28.62
N ILE A 315 -10.76 -10.10 28.60
CA ILE A 315 -10.95 -8.99 27.66
C ILE A 315 -9.93 -9.13 26.54
N MET A 316 -10.39 -9.43 25.33
CA MET A 316 -9.58 -9.40 24.13
C MET A 316 -9.42 -7.95 23.68
N LEU A 317 -8.21 -7.41 23.79
CA LEU A 317 -7.88 -6.02 23.48
C LEU A 317 -7.06 -5.93 22.18
N PRO A 318 -7.69 -5.58 21.04
CA PRO A 318 -6.99 -5.51 19.76
C PRO A 318 -6.12 -4.27 19.64
N TYR A 319 -4.84 -4.47 19.35
CA TYR A 319 -3.89 -3.42 18.95
C TYR A 319 -3.87 -3.26 17.42
N PHE A 320 -4.97 -2.74 16.87
CA PHE A 320 -5.16 -2.51 15.43
C PHE A 320 -5.67 -1.09 15.15
N LEU A 321 -5.29 -0.54 14.00
CA LEU A 321 -5.69 0.81 13.58
C LEU A 321 -7.15 0.87 13.15
N PHE A 322 -7.54 -0.01 12.23
CA PHE A 322 -8.84 0.02 11.55
C PHE A 322 -9.41 -1.39 11.46
N THR A 323 -10.66 -1.48 11.02
CA THR A 323 -11.30 -2.76 10.73
C THR A 323 -10.61 -3.50 9.57
N GLY A 324 -11.00 -4.76 9.35
CA GLY A 324 -10.48 -5.58 8.28
C GLY A 324 -10.58 -7.07 8.59
N ILE A 325 -9.90 -7.86 7.76
CA ILE A 325 -9.90 -9.34 7.86
C ILE A 325 -9.43 -9.82 9.23
N LEU A 326 -8.47 -9.13 9.87
CA LEU A 326 -7.97 -9.54 11.19
C LEU A 326 -9.02 -9.34 12.29
N MET A 327 -9.82 -8.28 12.21
CA MET A 327 -10.94 -8.08 13.15
C MET A 327 -12.05 -9.12 12.92
N GLU A 328 -12.38 -9.46 11.67
CA GLU A 328 -13.34 -10.54 11.38
C GLU A 328 -12.88 -11.89 11.93
N ARG A 329 -11.59 -12.20 11.79
CA ARG A 329 -10.99 -13.41 12.37
C ARG A 329 -11.06 -13.39 13.89
N MET A 330 -10.70 -12.28 14.53
CA MET A 330 -10.76 -12.16 15.99
C MET A 330 -12.19 -12.34 16.53
N ASN A 331 -13.19 -11.78 15.83
CA ASN A 331 -14.59 -11.96 16.21
C ASN A 331 -15.03 -13.43 16.14
N LYS A 332 -14.58 -14.18 15.12
CA LYS A 332 -14.84 -15.63 15.02
C LYS A 332 -14.15 -16.40 16.14
N MET A 333 -12.90 -16.05 16.48
CA MET A 333 -12.18 -16.65 17.60
C MET A 333 -12.87 -16.37 18.93
N ALA A 334 -13.31 -15.14 19.17
CA ALA A 334 -14.03 -14.77 20.39
C ALA A 334 -15.33 -15.59 20.54
N GLU A 335 -16.06 -15.82 19.45
CA GLU A 335 -17.26 -16.65 19.46
C GLU A 335 -16.94 -18.11 19.77
N GLN A 336 -15.87 -18.65 19.17
CA GLN A 336 -15.40 -20.00 19.48
C GLN A 336 -15.00 -20.13 20.96
N PHE A 337 -14.24 -19.18 21.49
CA PHE A 337 -13.83 -19.21 22.90
C PHE A 337 -15.00 -19.13 23.88
N ARG A 338 -16.08 -18.41 23.55
CA ARG A 338 -17.29 -18.41 24.38
C ARG A 338 -17.96 -19.78 24.45
N GLN A 339 -17.85 -20.58 23.39
CA GLN A 339 -18.36 -21.94 23.34
C GLN A 339 -17.44 -22.91 24.11
N ASP A 340 -16.14 -22.76 23.93
CA ASP A 340 -15.13 -23.64 24.55
C ASP A 340 -15.00 -23.39 26.07
N TYR A 341 -15.18 -22.14 26.51
CA TYR A 341 -15.04 -21.72 27.91
C TYR A 341 -16.32 -21.06 28.45
N PRO A 342 -17.45 -21.79 28.58
CA PRO A 342 -18.75 -21.21 28.95
C PRO A 342 -18.81 -20.63 30.37
N GLN A 343 -17.85 -20.97 31.23
CA GLN A 343 -17.73 -20.43 32.59
C GLN A 343 -16.93 -19.13 32.64
N THR A 344 -16.31 -18.72 31.54
CA THR A 344 -15.48 -17.51 31.44
C THR A 344 -16.17 -16.47 30.57
N LYS A 345 -16.34 -15.27 31.10
CA LYS A 345 -16.91 -14.15 30.34
C LYS A 345 -15.87 -13.61 29.36
N ILE A 346 -16.12 -13.75 28.05
CA ILE A 346 -15.22 -13.28 27.00
C ILE A 346 -15.81 -12.06 26.26
N GLU A 347 -15.13 -10.93 26.40
CA GLU A 347 -15.46 -9.65 25.75
C GLU A 347 -14.35 -9.22 24.80
N ILE A 348 -14.71 -8.51 23.74
CA ILE A 348 -13.76 -7.92 22.80
C ILE A 348 -13.91 -6.39 22.84
N ALA A 349 -12.80 -5.69 23.06
CA ALA A 349 -12.76 -4.24 22.96
C ALA A 349 -12.67 -3.80 21.50
N LYS A 350 -12.96 -2.52 21.22
CA LYS A 350 -12.82 -1.99 19.85
C LYS A 350 -11.35 -1.76 19.51
N TYR A 351 -11.04 -1.79 18.21
CA TYR A 351 -9.77 -1.31 17.65
C TYR A 351 -9.68 0.23 17.72
N PHE A 352 -8.56 0.82 17.27
CA PHE A 352 -8.30 2.26 17.43
C PHE A 352 -9.32 3.12 16.69
N GLY A 353 -9.68 2.78 15.47
CA GLY A 353 -10.66 3.48 14.64
C GLY A 353 -10.44 4.99 14.62
N TYR A 354 -11.53 5.74 14.71
CA TYR A 354 -11.52 7.22 14.69
C TYR A 354 -11.16 7.88 16.02
N HIS A 355 -10.33 7.25 16.86
CA HIS A 355 -10.01 7.82 18.17
C HIS A 355 -9.27 9.17 18.02
N PRO A 356 -9.69 10.26 18.70
CA PRO A 356 -9.08 11.58 18.55
C PRO A 356 -7.58 11.62 18.85
N LYS A 357 -7.11 10.73 19.71
CA LYS A 357 -5.68 10.61 20.05
C LYS A 357 -4.84 10.02 18.92
N LEU A 358 -5.41 9.16 18.06
CA LEU A 358 -4.72 8.72 16.85
C LEU A 358 -4.46 9.89 15.91
N ARG A 359 -5.43 10.82 15.81
CA ARG A 359 -5.26 12.05 15.02
C ARG A 359 -4.15 12.92 15.59
N THR A 360 -4.07 13.01 16.93
CA THR A 360 -3.02 13.76 17.62
C THR A 360 -1.63 13.22 17.24
N ILE A 361 -1.44 11.89 17.27
CA ILE A 361 -0.19 11.24 16.89
C ILE A 361 0.16 11.53 15.43
N LEU A 362 -0.79 11.34 14.50
CA LEU A 362 -0.49 11.55 13.07
C LEU A 362 -0.18 13.00 12.72
N LEU A 363 -0.83 13.97 13.39
CA LEU A 363 -0.49 15.39 13.24
C LEU A 363 0.91 15.69 13.77
N GLU A 364 1.31 15.07 14.88
CA GLU A 364 2.67 15.18 15.41
C GLU A 364 3.71 14.62 14.41
N ARG A 365 3.49 13.40 13.90
CA ARG A 365 4.36 12.75 12.91
C ARG A 365 4.45 13.56 11.62
N MET A 366 3.33 14.14 11.19
CA MET A 366 3.28 15.06 10.05
C MET A 366 4.12 16.31 10.30
N ASN A 367 3.98 16.94 11.47
CA ASN A 367 4.74 18.15 11.81
C ASN A 367 6.25 17.88 11.88
N GLN A 368 6.64 16.77 12.52
CA GLN A 368 8.04 16.30 12.56
C GLN A 368 8.62 16.06 11.16
N ALA A 369 7.80 15.60 10.22
CA ALA A 369 8.23 15.44 8.82
C ALA A 369 8.29 16.78 8.06
N LEU A 370 7.45 17.76 8.42
CA LEU A 370 7.41 19.08 7.78
C LEU A 370 8.54 20.00 8.24
N ASP A 371 8.96 19.90 9.50
CA ASP A 371 10.04 20.70 10.10
C ASP A 371 11.42 20.03 10.01
N GLY A 372 11.46 18.75 9.65
CA GLY A 372 12.69 17.98 9.45
C GLY A 372 13.22 17.30 10.71
N THR A 373 12.45 17.21 11.80
CA THR A 373 12.85 16.48 13.02
C THR A 373 12.41 15.01 13.04
N SER A 374 11.77 14.52 11.97
CA SER A 374 11.31 13.13 11.86
C SER A 374 12.47 12.14 11.90
N THR A 375 12.41 11.17 12.81
CA THR A 375 13.37 10.06 12.84
C THR A 375 13.17 9.08 11.68
N GLY A 376 12.04 9.15 10.95
CA GLY A 376 11.80 8.33 9.76
C GLY A 376 12.86 8.51 8.67
N MET A 377 13.54 9.65 8.65
CA MET A 377 14.68 9.87 7.75
C MET A 377 15.84 8.90 7.99
N GLN A 378 16.01 8.39 9.22
CA GLN A 378 17.01 7.38 9.51
C GLN A 378 16.67 6.05 8.83
N ASP A 379 15.39 5.71 8.67
CA ASP A 379 14.98 4.48 7.99
C ASP A 379 15.27 4.55 6.49
N LEU A 380 15.07 5.72 5.88
CA LEU A 380 15.52 5.96 4.49
C LEU A 380 17.03 5.78 4.35
N GLU A 381 17.81 6.27 5.31
CA GLU A 381 19.27 6.11 5.27
C GLU A 381 19.71 4.66 5.47
N ASN A 382 19.11 3.98 6.45
CA ASN A 382 19.34 2.55 6.69
C ASN A 382 18.98 1.72 5.45
N PHE A 383 17.90 2.07 4.75
CA PHE A 383 17.51 1.43 3.50
C PHE A 383 18.56 1.62 2.40
N ARG A 384 19.11 2.84 2.23
CA ARG A 384 20.18 3.09 1.25
C ARG A 384 21.41 2.24 1.53
N ILE A 385 21.85 2.18 2.79
CA ILE A 385 22.97 1.33 3.22
C ILE A 385 22.68 -0.14 2.91
N TYR A 386 21.47 -0.62 3.24
CA TYR A 386 21.07 -1.99 2.95
C TYR A 386 21.14 -2.32 1.44
N VAL A 387 20.66 -1.42 0.58
CA VAL A 387 20.70 -1.58 -0.89
C VAL A 387 22.13 -1.56 -1.43
N GLU A 388 23.01 -0.73 -0.87
CA GLU A 388 24.44 -0.71 -1.25
C GLU A 388 25.12 -2.06 -0.95
N GLU A 389 24.76 -2.71 0.16
CA GLU A 389 25.34 -3.99 0.57
C GLU A 389 24.73 -5.21 -0.12
N HIS A 390 23.42 -5.20 -0.40
CA HIS A 390 22.67 -6.39 -0.84
C HIS A 390 22.10 -6.29 -2.27
N GLY A 391 22.18 -5.11 -2.89
CA GLY A 391 21.48 -4.80 -4.13
C GLY A 391 19.96 -4.60 -3.93
N TYR A 392 19.27 -4.10 -4.96
CA TYR A 392 17.80 -3.98 -4.94
C TYR A 392 17.16 -5.37 -4.96
N VAL A 393 16.75 -5.88 -3.79
CA VAL A 393 15.96 -7.12 -3.70
C VAL A 393 14.49 -6.79 -3.94
N HIS A 394 14.06 -6.77 -5.20
CA HIS A 394 12.64 -6.84 -5.55
C HIS A 394 12.16 -8.30 -5.50
N GLU A 395 12.07 -8.89 -4.30
CA GLU A 395 11.37 -10.18 -4.12
C GLU A 395 9.98 -9.96 -3.54
N HIS A 396 9.00 -9.72 -4.42
CA HIS A 396 7.62 -10.05 -4.13
C HIS A 396 7.39 -11.52 -4.49
N GLN A 397 7.77 -12.44 -3.61
CA GLN A 397 7.18 -13.77 -3.62
C GLN A 397 5.87 -13.70 -2.82
N HIS A 398 4.76 -13.65 -3.57
CA HIS A 398 3.40 -13.81 -3.06
C HIS A 398 3.06 -15.27 -2.79
#